data_AF-A0A9E6FDN7-F1
#
_entry.id   AF-A0A9E6FDN7-F1
#
_cell.length_a   1.000
_cell.length_b   1.000
_cell.length_c   1.000
_cell.angle_alpha   90.00
_cell.angle_beta   90.00
_cell.angle_gamma   90.00
#
_symmetry.space_group_name_H-M   'P 1'
#
loop_
_entity.id
_entity.type
_entity.pdbx_description
1 polymer ?
#
loop_
_entity_poly.entity_id
_entity_poly.type
_entity_poly.pdbx_seq_one_letter_code
_entity_poly.pdbx_strand_id
1 'polypeptide(L)'
;MDYTQILSPLEVTKIEQFNKDKEMQEAVRKVLLSGLYTHGVVTKKGDHNPLINGAFALVALAGDNPIPDEQLGAHLRGTWFGITALENAWKQLVKIKAEKAEAVESPFNEAI
;
A
#
# COMPACT_ATOMS: atom_id res chain seq x y z
N MET A 1 3.17 16.03 -1.36
CA MET A 1 4.59 15.77 -1.05
C MET A 1 5.32 15.71 -2.37
N ASP A 2 6.42 16.44 -2.49
CA ASP A 2 7.25 16.39 -3.68
C ASP A 2 8.09 15.11 -3.64
N TYR A 3 7.72 14.13 -4.46
CA TYR A 3 8.38 12.82 -4.48
C TYR A 3 9.72 12.85 -5.23
N THR A 4 10.04 13.94 -5.94
CA THR A 4 11.32 14.10 -6.65
C THR A 4 12.51 14.25 -5.68
N GLN A 5 12.24 14.57 -4.41
CA GLN A 5 13.25 14.62 -3.35
C GLN A 5 13.69 13.25 -2.85
N ILE A 6 12.89 12.21 -3.11
CA ILE A 6 13.13 10.84 -2.60
C ILE A 6 13.19 9.78 -3.70
N LEU A 7 12.74 10.09 -4.92
CA LEU A 7 12.75 9.19 -6.07
C LEU A 7 13.62 9.76 -7.18
N SER A 8 14.40 8.90 -7.82
CA SER A 8 15.09 9.21 -9.06
C SER A 8 14.09 9.35 -10.24
N PRO A 9 14.45 10.07 -11.31
CA PRO A 9 13.61 10.20 -12.51
C PRO A 9 13.21 8.85 -13.14
N LEU A 10 14.12 7.86 -13.08
CA LEU A 10 13.87 6.51 -13.58
C LEU A 10 12.80 5.79 -12.75
N GLU A 11 12.83 5.94 -11.42
CA GLU A 11 11.83 5.35 -10.52
C GLU A 11 10.45 5.97 -10.72
N VAL A 12 10.38 7.30 -10.90
CA VAL A 12 9.12 7.99 -11.24
C VAL A 12 8.54 7.46 -12.55
N THR A 13 9.39 7.26 -13.57
CA THR A 13 8.96 6.68 -14.86
C THR A 13 8.45 5.25 -14.70
N LYS A 14 9.14 4.41 -13.91
CA LYS A 14 8.69 3.04 -13.63
C LYS A 14 7.38 3.00 -12.85
N ILE A 15 7.18 3.89 -11.88
CA ILE A 15 5.93 4.02 -11.15
C ILE A 15 4.80 4.47 -12.09
N GLU A 16 5.08 5.39 -13.01
CA GLU A 16 4.09 5.79 -14.01
C GLU A 16 3.71 4.64 -14.95
N GLN A 17 4.68 3.83 -15.39
CA GLN A 17 4.43 2.62 -16.17
C GLN A 17 3.59 1.61 -15.39
N PHE A 18 3.95 1.34 -14.13
CA PHE A 18 3.14 0.53 -13.22
C PHE A 18 1.72 1.10 -13.09
N ASN A 19 1.57 2.43 -13.03
CA ASN A 19 0.26 3.05 -12.88
C ASN A 19 -0.67 2.94 -14.10
N LYS A 20 -0.09 2.69 -15.28
CA LYS A 20 -0.81 2.42 -16.53
C LYS A 20 -1.30 0.98 -16.62
N ASP A 21 -0.61 0.04 -15.98
CA ASP A 21 -1.00 -1.37 -15.93
C ASP A 21 -2.00 -1.64 -14.79
N LYS A 22 -3.29 -1.66 -15.13
CA LYS A 22 -4.38 -1.88 -14.16
C LYS A 22 -4.40 -3.29 -13.58
N GLU A 23 -4.00 -4.30 -14.35
CA GLU A 23 -3.96 -5.67 -13.86
C GLU A 23 -2.86 -5.85 -12.82
N MET A 24 -1.67 -5.29 -13.09
CA MET A 24 -0.56 -5.26 -12.15
C MET A 24 -0.89 -4.45 -10.89
N GLN A 25 -1.55 -3.30 -11.02
CA GLN A 25 -2.00 -2.52 -9.86
C GLN A 25 -2.93 -3.35 -8.95
N GLU A 26 -3.92 -4.01 -9.53
CA GLU A 26 -4.86 -4.84 -8.76
C GLU A 26 -4.19 -6.09 -8.19
N ALA A 27 -3.25 -6.71 -8.90
CA ALA A 27 -2.46 -7.83 -8.39
C ALA A 27 -1.66 -7.42 -7.14
N VAL A 28 -0.91 -6.31 -7.22
CA VAL A 28 -0.13 -5.80 -6.08
C VAL A 28 -1.05 -5.39 -4.93
N ARG A 29 -2.17 -4.71 -5.21
CA ARG A 29 -3.16 -4.36 -4.19
C ARG A 29 -3.69 -5.59 -3.47
N LYS A 30 -4.05 -6.65 -4.20
CA LYS A 30 -4.50 -7.92 -3.62
C LYS A 30 -3.43 -8.56 -2.75
N VAL A 31 -2.15 -8.52 -3.15
CA VAL A 31 -1.04 -9.04 -2.35
C VAL A 31 -0.87 -8.23 -1.06
N LEU A 32 -0.87 -6.90 -1.12
CA LEU A 32 -0.76 -6.05 0.08
C LEU A 32 -1.95 -6.26 1.04
N LEU A 33 -3.17 -6.29 0.50
CA LEU A 33 -4.37 -6.58 1.27
C LEU A 33 -4.37 -8.01 1.79
N SER A 34 -3.78 -8.97 1.07
CA SER A 34 -3.62 -10.33 1.58
C SER A 34 -2.67 -10.35 2.79
N GLY A 35 -1.59 -9.59 2.83
CA GLY A 35 -0.76 -9.49 4.03
C GLY A 35 -1.53 -9.00 5.26
N LEU A 36 -2.43 -8.02 5.05
CA LEU A 36 -3.26 -7.45 6.11
C LEU A 36 -4.45 -8.34 6.51
N TYR A 37 -5.10 -8.97 5.55
CA TYR A 37 -6.31 -9.78 5.77
C TYR A 37 -6.00 -11.26 5.98
N THR A 38 -5.06 -11.87 5.25
CA THR A 38 -4.65 -13.28 5.42
C THR A 38 -3.70 -13.52 6.58
N HIS A 39 -3.42 -12.48 7.37
CA HIS A 39 -3.20 -12.68 8.79
C HIS A 39 -4.42 -13.43 9.37
N GLY A 40 -4.31 -14.76 9.42
CA GLY A 40 -5.27 -15.72 10.00
C GLY A 40 -6.56 -16.01 9.22
N VAL A 41 -6.66 -15.75 7.91
CA VAL A 41 -7.85 -16.16 7.12
C VAL A 41 -7.69 -17.55 6.52
N VAL A 42 -8.78 -18.32 6.58
CA VAL A 42 -8.94 -19.67 6.02
C VAL A 42 -8.81 -19.63 4.50
N THR A 43 -7.61 -19.92 3.98
CA THR A 43 -7.44 -20.27 2.57
C THR A 43 -7.65 -21.78 2.39
N LYS A 44 -8.15 -22.22 1.23
CA LYS A 44 -8.42 -23.66 0.98
C LYS A 44 -7.16 -24.54 0.96
N LYS A 45 -5.96 -23.95 0.98
CA LYS A 45 -4.67 -24.65 0.93
C LYS A 45 -3.67 -23.92 1.83
N GLY A 46 -3.52 -24.37 3.08
CA GLY A 46 -2.52 -23.88 4.03
C GLY A 46 -2.87 -24.24 5.46
N ASP A 47 -1.86 -24.44 6.31
CA ASP A 47 -2.07 -24.67 7.75
C ASP A 47 -2.81 -23.48 8.36
N HIS A 48 -3.96 -23.76 8.96
CA HIS A 48 -4.82 -22.77 9.56
C HIS A 48 -4.27 -22.36 10.91
N ASN A 49 -3.79 -21.12 11.05
CA ASN A 49 -3.48 -20.56 12.36
C ASN A 49 -4.23 -19.24 12.58
N PRO A 50 -5.41 -19.28 13.25
CA PRO A 50 -6.18 -18.09 13.57
C PRO A 50 -5.46 -17.14 14.54
N LEU A 51 -4.40 -17.58 15.24
CA LEU A 51 -3.55 -16.74 16.08
C LEU A 51 -2.64 -15.80 15.28
N ILE A 52 -2.60 -15.93 13.94
CA ILE A 52 -1.85 -15.03 13.06
C ILE A 52 -2.69 -13.80 12.67
N ASN A 53 -4.01 -13.81 12.89
CA ASN A 53 -4.83 -12.63 12.65
C ASN A 53 -4.49 -11.55 13.68
N GLY A 54 -3.84 -10.46 13.26
CA GLY A 54 -3.35 -9.43 14.19
C GLY A 54 -4.42 -8.86 15.12
N ALA A 55 -5.69 -8.78 14.69
CA ALA A 55 -6.79 -8.35 15.56
C ALA A 55 -7.22 -9.45 16.55
N PHE A 56 -7.33 -10.71 16.10
CA PHE A 56 -7.66 -11.84 17.00
C PHE A 56 -6.49 -12.28 17.87
N ALA A 57 -5.24 -12.05 17.46
CA ALA A 57 -4.03 -12.31 18.22
C ALA A 57 -3.95 -11.38 19.43
N LEU A 58 -4.29 -10.10 19.24
CA LEU A 58 -4.39 -9.12 20.34
C LEU A 58 -5.49 -9.51 21.34
N VAL A 59 -6.62 -10.04 20.86
CA VAL A 59 -7.71 -10.55 21.73
C VAL A 59 -7.32 -11.89 22.39
N ALA A 60 -6.63 -12.79 21.69
CA ALA A 60 -6.21 -14.09 22.21
C ALA A 60 -5.15 -13.93 23.32
N LEU A 61 -4.25 -12.95 23.19
CA LEU A 61 -3.26 -12.62 24.23
C LEU A 61 -3.90 -12.06 25.51
N ALA A 62 -5.11 -11.52 25.46
CA ALA A 62 -5.82 -11.02 26.63
C ALA A 62 -6.26 -12.13 27.61
N GLY A 63 -6.34 -13.38 27.14
CA GLY A 63 -6.70 -14.54 27.99
C GLY A 63 -5.58 -14.99 28.94
N ASP A 64 -4.32 -14.90 28.50
CA ASP A 64 -3.14 -15.34 29.27
C ASP A 64 -2.46 -14.18 30.03
N ASN A 65 -2.70 -12.95 29.61
CA ASN A 65 -2.26 -11.74 30.30
C ASN A 65 -3.38 -10.70 30.18
N PRO A 66 -4.07 -10.33 31.26
CA PRO A 66 -5.23 -9.43 31.18
C PRO A 66 -4.75 -8.02 30.82
N ILE A 67 -4.52 -7.78 29.53
CA ILE A 67 -4.36 -6.45 28.96
C ILE A 67 -5.70 -5.75 29.21
N PRO A 68 -5.73 -4.62 29.92
CA PRO A 68 -6.96 -3.87 30.13
C PRO A 68 -7.63 -3.53 28.80
N ASP A 69 -8.96 -3.59 28.74
CA ASP A 69 -9.74 -3.30 27.51
C ASP A 69 -9.38 -1.95 26.87
N GLU A 70 -8.96 -0.97 27.69
CA GLU A 70 -8.48 0.32 27.21
C GLU A 70 -7.21 0.22 26.35
N GLN A 71 -6.25 -0.60 26.77
CA GLN A 71 -5.00 -0.85 26.02
C GLN A 71 -5.28 -1.69 24.77
N LEU A 72 -6.17 -2.68 24.86
CA LEU A 72 -6.62 -3.44 23.71
C LEU A 72 -7.29 -2.52 22.67
N GLY A 73 -8.17 -1.62 23.11
CA GLY A 73 -8.80 -0.61 22.27
C GLY A 73 -7.79 0.38 21.66
N ALA A 74 -6.71 0.73 22.37
CA ALA A 74 -5.62 1.55 21.83
C ALA A 74 -4.86 0.80 20.72
N HIS A 75 -4.54 -0.48 20.91
CA HIS A 75 -3.86 -1.29 19.91
C HIS A 75 -4.70 -1.51 18.65
N LEU A 76 -6.00 -1.82 18.80
CA LEU A 76 -6.92 -1.96 17.67
C LEU A 76 -7.02 -0.66 16.86
N ARG A 77 -7.10 0.49 17.54
CA ARG A 77 -7.06 1.81 16.88
C ARG A 77 -5.73 2.04 16.16
N GLY A 78 -4.61 1.64 16.74
CA GLY A 78 -3.30 1.67 16.09
C GLY A 78 -3.27 0.89 14.78
N THR A 79 -3.77 -0.35 14.79
CA THR A 79 -3.89 -1.18 13.58
C THR A 79 -4.80 -0.52 12.53
N TRP A 80 -5.94 0.04 12.95
CA TRP A 80 -6.84 0.79 12.06
C TRP A 80 -6.15 1.99 11.40
N PHE A 81 -5.40 2.79 12.17
CA PHE A 81 -4.63 3.90 11.63
C PHE A 81 -3.54 3.44 10.66
N GLY A 82 -2.87 2.32 10.94
CA GLY A 82 -1.87 1.73 10.03
C GLY A 82 -2.47 1.34 8.68
N ILE A 83 -3.62 0.65 8.68
CA ILE A 83 -4.35 0.28 7.46
C ILE A 83 -4.77 1.54 6.69
N THR A 84 -5.30 2.55 7.39
CA THR A 84 -5.71 3.82 6.79
C THR A 84 -4.53 4.57 6.18
N ALA A 85 -3.37 4.57 6.85
CA ALA A 85 -2.15 5.19 6.34
C ALA A 85 -1.67 4.49 5.05
N LEU A 86 -1.72 3.15 5.00
CA LEU A 86 -1.36 2.40 3.80
C LEU A 86 -2.29 2.71 2.63
N GLU A 87 -3.60 2.74 2.86
CA GLU A 87 -4.59 3.11 1.82
C GLU A 87 -4.35 4.53 1.29
N ASN A 88 -4.02 5.47 2.19
CA ASN A 88 -3.68 6.83 1.79
C ASN A 88 -2.38 6.88 0.97
N ALA A 89 -1.35 6.15 1.38
CA ALA A 89 -0.10 6.03 0.62
C ALA A 89 -0.33 5.40 -0.76
N TRP A 90 -1.19 4.37 -0.85
CA TRP A 90 -1.58 3.76 -2.13
C TRP A 90 -2.26 4.77 -3.05
N LYS A 91 -3.21 5.57 -2.54
CA LYS A 91 -3.86 6.64 -3.32
C LYS A 91 -2.88 7.70 -3.81
N GLN A 92 -1.80 7.94 -3.08
CA GLN A 92 -0.73 8.85 -3.51
C GLN A 92 0.16 8.22 -4.59
N LEU A 93 0.54 6.95 -4.44
CA LEU A 93 1.32 6.18 -5.43
C LEU A 93 0.68 6.26 -6.82
N VAL A 94 -0.64 6.06 -6.89
CA VAL A 94 -1.40 6.08 -8.16
C VAL A 94 -1.43 7.46 -8.83
N LYS A 95 -1.11 8.53 -8.09
CA LYS A 95 -1.06 9.91 -8.60
C LYS A 95 0.33 10.32 -9.11
N ILE A 96 1.38 9.55 -8.83
CA ILE A 96 2.74 9.84 -9.29
C ILE A 96 2.79 9.72 -10.82
N LYS A 97 3.29 10.78 -11.45
CA LYS A 97 3.50 10.91 -12.90
C LYS A 97 4.80 11.68 -13.11
N ALA A 98 5.54 11.38 -14.17
CA ALA A 98 6.68 12.20 -14.56
C ALA A 98 6.21 13.63 -14.87
N GLU A 99 7.03 14.61 -14.51
CA GLU A 99 6.84 15.96 -15.03
C GLU A 99 6.92 15.89 -16.55
N LYS A 100 5.94 16.49 -17.23
CA LYS A 100 6.01 16.60 -18.68
C LYS A 100 7.22 17.48 -18.98
N ALA A 101 8.22 16.92 -19.67
CA ALA A 101 9.23 17.74 -20.32
C ALA A 101 8.46 18.77 -21.15
N GLU A 102 8.67 20.06 -20.87
CA GLU A 102 8.14 21.13 -21.70
C GLU A 102 8.51 20.79 -23.14
N ALA A 103 7.52 20.73 -24.01
CA ALA A 103 7.74 20.47 -25.42
C ALA A 103 8.67 21.58 -25.90
N VAL A 104 9.94 21.26 -26.11
CA VAL A 104 10.85 22.14 -26.83
C VAL A 104 10.24 22.25 -28.22
N GLU A 105 9.60 23.39 -28.51
CA GLU A 105 9.14 23.70 -29.86
C GLU A 105 10.35 23.52 -30.77
N SER A 106 10.27 22.53 -31.68
CA SER A 106 11.32 22.29 -32.65
C SER A 106 11.54 23.59 -33.44
N PRO A 107 12.76 24.17 -33.44
CA PRO A 107 13.03 25.38 -34.21
C PRO A 107 13.09 25.14 -35.72
N PHE A 108 12.89 23.91 -36.18
CA PHE A 108 12.85 23.60 -37.61
C PHE A 108 11.42 23.72 -38.12
N ASN A 109 11.10 24.90 -38.67
CA ASN A 109 10.10 25.00 -39.72
C ASN A 109 10.53 24.07 -40.86
N GLU A 110 9.71 23.06 -41.16
CA GLU A 110 9.81 22.32 -42.41
C GLU A 110 9.64 23.33 -43.56
N ALA A 111 10.76 23.79 -44.12
CA ALA A 111 10.77 24.71 -45.23
C ALA A 111 10.62 23.91 -46.54
N ILE A 112 9.44 24.08 -47.15
CA ILE A 112 8.99 23.95 -48.56
C ILE A 112 9.41 22.69 -49.32
#